data_AF-A0A959D041-F1
#
_entry.id   AF-A0A959D041-F1
#
_cell.length_a   1.000
_cell.length_b   1.000
_cell.length_c   1.000
_cell.angle_alpha   90.00
_cell.angle_beta   90.00
_cell.angle_gamma   90.00
#
_symmetry.space_group_name_H-M   'P 1'
#
loop_
_entity.id
_entity.type
_entity.pdbx_description
1 polymer ?
#
loop_
_entity_poly.entity_id
_entity_poly.type
_entity_poly.pdbx_seq_one_letter_code
_entity_poly.pdbx_strand_id
1 'polypeptide(L)'
;EIVQRPAPLFSTQGPPNGCPPHTVIFVNESTGDYDSLRWDFPGGMPATATSPNPEVVYNTPGTYAVQLTLFWAGGEETLAQSQAITVLERPQPAFTFELDGLTATFTNLSANA
;
A
#
# COMPACT_ATOMS: atom_id res chain seq x y z
N GLU A 1 33.63 -7.26 17.52
CA GLU A 1 32.29 -7.36 16.92
C GLU A 1 32.34 -6.60 15.60
N ILE A 2 31.94 -7.22 14.49
CA ILE A 2 31.95 -6.53 13.19
C ILE A 2 30.61 -5.82 13.12
N VAL A 3 30.59 -4.50 13.28
CA VAL A 3 29.37 -3.70 13.13
C VAL A 3 28.93 -3.83 11.67
N GLN A 4 27.92 -4.66 11.42
CA GLN A 4 27.38 -4.82 10.07
C GLN A 4 26.48 -3.63 9.76
N ARG A 5 26.64 -3.06 8.56
CA ARG A 5 25.79 -1.96 8.10
C ARG A 5 24.33 -2.42 8.08
N PRO A 6 23.40 -1.65 8.66
CA PRO A 6 21.98 -2.01 8.64
C PRO A 6 21.46 -2.17 7.22
N ALA A 7 20.82 -3.29 6.95
CA ALA A 7 20.20 -3.55 5.66
C ALA A 7 18.67 -3.46 5.82
N PRO A 8 18.02 -2.40 5.28
CA PRO A 8 16.58 -2.25 5.33
C PRO A 8 15.89 -3.34 4.51
N LEU A 9 14.95 -4.03 5.15
CA LEU A 9 14.10 -5.02 4.51
C LEU A 9 12.73 -5.04 5.19
N PHE A 10 11.68 -5.27 4.42
CA PHE A 10 10.35 -5.44 4.97
C PHE A 10 9.48 -6.37 4.15
N SER A 11 8.43 -6.87 4.81
CA SER A 11 7.34 -7.62 4.20
C SER A 11 5.99 -7.04 4.64
N THR A 12 4.91 -7.54 4.04
CA THR A 12 3.53 -7.16 4.41
C THR A 12 2.79 -8.40 4.88
N GLN A 13 1.92 -8.26 5.90
CA GLN A 13 1.00 -9.33 6.27
C GLN A 13 -0.26 -9.22 5.42
N GLY A 14 -0.55 -10.29 4.67
CA GLY A 14 -1.67 -10.32 3.74
C GLY A 14 -1.28 -9.89 2.32
N PRO A 15 -2.27 -9.85 1.40
CA PRO A 15 -1.99 -9.50 0.01
C PRO A 15 -1.60 -8.02 -0.12
N PRO A 16 -0.58 -7.70 -0.95
CA PRO A 16 -0.21 -6.31 -1.23
C PRO A 16 -1.29 -5.57 -2.05
N ASN A 17 -2.32 -6.28 -2.51
CA ASN A 17 -3.43 -5.73 -3.28
C ASN A 17 -4.78 -5.99 -2.62
N GLY A 18 -5.69 -5.02 -2.71
CA GLY A 18 -7.03 -5.12 -2.12
C GLY A 18 -7.96 -3.97 -2.49
N CYS A 19 -9.18 -3.99 -1.96
CA CYS A 19 -10.17 -2.93 -2.19
C CYS A 19 -10.15 -1.92 -1.03
N PRO A 20 -10.51 -0.64 -1.27
CA PRO A 20 -10.55 0.36 -0.22
C PRO A 20 -11.76 0.14 0.73
N PRO A 21 -11.60 0.31 2.05
CA PRO A 21 -10.33 0.56 2.76
C PRO A 21 -9.46 -0.70 2.81
N HIS A 22 -8.22 -0.60 2.34
CA HIS A 22 -7.25 -1.70 2.39
C HIS A 22 -6.32 -1.49 3.58
N THR A 23 -6.33 -2.42 4.53
CA THR A 23 -5.47 -2.37 5.73
C THR A 23 -4.30 -3.30 5.53
N VAL A 24 -3.08 -2.77 5.70
CA VAL A 24 -1.84 -3.51 5.53
C VAL A 24 -1.00 -3.36 6.79
N ILE A 25 -0.55 -4.49 7.33
CA ILE A 25 0.44 -4.50 8.41
C ILE A 25 1.81 -4.70 7.78
N PHE A 26 2.72 -3.77 8.01
CA PHE A 26 4.10 -3.88 7.59
C PHE A 26 4.92 -4.59 8.66
N VAL A 27 5.88 -5.40 8.24
CA VAL A 27 6.78 -6.12 9.13
C VAL A 27 8.20 -5.69 8.80
N ASN A 28 8.90 -5.15 9.79
CA ASN A 28 10.33 -4.85 9.63
C ASN A 28 11.15 -6.16 9.71
N GLU A 29 11.82 -6.49 8.62
CA GLU A 29 12.72 -7.64 8.48
C GLU A 29 14.19 -7.19 8.32
N SER A 30 14.47 -5.94 8.65
CA SER A 30 15.81 -5.36 8.53
C SER A 30 16.82 -6.11 9.40
N THR A 31 18.05 -6.18 8.90
CA THR A 31 19.18 -6.82 9.59
C THR A 31 20.26 -5.80 9.95
N GLY A 32 21.15 -6.15 10.88
CA GLY A 32 22.18 -5.24 11.41
C GLY A 32 21.69 -4.35 12.54
N ASP A 33 22.62 -3.56 13.11
CA ASP A 33 22.36 -2.72 14.29
C ASP A 33 22.00 -1.28 13.89
N TYR A 34 20.76 -0.88 14.17
CA TYR A 34 20.27 0.48 13.96
C TYR A 34 19.63 1.04 15.22
N ASP A 35 19.74 2.36 15.41
CA ASP A 35 19.23 3.08 16.58
C ASP A 35 17.73 3.37 16.45
N SER A 36 17.27 3.63 15.22
CA SER A 36 15.86 3.91 14.93
C SER A 36 15.51 3.63 13.48
N LEU A 37 14.21 3.64 13.20
CA LEU A 37 13.66 3.49 11.86
C LEU A 37 12.55 4.50 11.61
N ARG A 38 12.31 4.79 10.34
CA ARG A 38 11.19 5.59 9.88
C ARG A 38 10.57 4.94 8.66
N TRP A 39 9.25 4.90 8.67
CA TRP A 39 8.44 4.55 7.52
C TRP A 39 7.80 5.79 6.93
N ASP A 40 7.71 5.82 5.60
CA ASP A 40 6.91 6.78 4.85
C ASP A 40 5.92 6.01 3.95
N PHE A 41 4.64 6.26 4.20
CA PHE A 41 3.48 5.66 3.56
C PHE A 41 2.66 6.73 2.83
N PRO A 42 3.13 7.27 1.68
CA PRO A 42 2.37 8.23 0.90
C PRO A 42 0.97 7.69 0.60
N GLY A 43 -0.06 8.46 0.93
CA GLY A 43 -1.47 8.05 0.75
C GLY A 43 -2.01 7.05 1.77
N GLY A 44 -1.17 6.54 2.68
CA GLY A 44 -1.57 5.72 3.82
C GLY A 44 -1.91 6.56 5.04
N MET A 45 -2.69 5.97 5.96
CA MET A 45 -2.99 6.56 7.26
C MET A 45 -2.62 5.56 8.37
N PRO A 46 -1.61 5.85 9.21
CA PRO A 46 -0.79 7.08 9.23
C PRO A 46 0.17 7.18 8.03
N ALA A 47 0.54 8.42 7.65
CA ALA A 47 1.44 8.68 6.52
C ALA A 47 2.92 8.40 6.85
N THR A 48 3.28 8.36 8.13
CA THR A 48 4.60 7.99 8.61
C THR A 48 4.48 7.18 9.90
N ALA A 49 5.49 6.34 10.19
CA ALA A 49 5.56 5.60 11.45
C ALA A 49 7.01 5.38 11.88
N THR A 50 7.22 5.24 13.18
CA THR A 50 8.52 4.86 13.78
C THR A 50 8.45 3.52 14.52
N SER A 51 7.26 2.89 14.55
CA SER A 51 7.08 1.53 15.05
C SER A 51 7.67 0.53 14.06
N PRO A 52 8.30 -0.58 14.50
CA PRO A 52 8.79 -1.63 13.62
C PRO A 52 7.70 -2.26 12.75
N ASN A 53 6.51 -2.46 13.31
CA ASN A 53 5.41 -3.11 12.61
C ASN A 53 4.15 -2.23 12.62
N PRO A 54 4.08 -1.18 11.78
CA PRO A 54 2.94 -0.29 11.74
C PRO A 54 1.78 -0.91 10.94
N GLU A 55 0.55 -0.63 11.38
CA GLU A 55 -0.66 -0.87 10.61
C GLU A 55 -1.04 0.41 9.86
N VAL A 56 -1.28 0.30 8.56
CA VAL A 56 -1.56 1.43 7.66
C VAL A 56 -2.80 1.14 6.84
N VAL A 57 -3.70 2.13 6.77
CA VAL A 57 -4.93 2.05 5.99
C VAL A 57 -4.84 2.91 4.73
N TYR A 58 -5.12 2.30 3.58
CA TYR A 58 -5.23 2.98 2.30
C TYR A 58 -6.70 3.06 1.87
N ASN A 59 -7.25 4.28 1.86
CA ASN A 59 -8.67 4.53 1.61
C ASN A 59 -8.99 4.83 0.14
N THR A 60 -7.98 5.20 -0.65
CA THR A 60 -8.16 5.55 -2.06
C THR A 60 -7.58 4.46 -2.96
N PRO A 61 -8.20 4.19 -4.12
CA PRO A 61 -7.57 3.40 -5.17
C PRO A 61 -6.29 4.04 -5.67
N GLY A 62 -5.30 3.22 -6.00
CA GLY A 62 -4.01 3.66 -6.47
C GLY A 62 -2.89 2.68 -6.13
N THR A 63 -1.72 2.95 -6.70
CA THR A 63 -0.50 2.22 -6.39
C THR A 63 0.38 3.09 -5.50
N TYR A 64 0.80 2.55 -4.36
CA TYR A 64 1.55 3.28 -3.35
C TYR A 64 2.97 2.73 -3.22
N ALA A 65 3.93 3.65 -3.27
CA ALA A 65 5.30 3.38 -2.90
C ALA A 65 5.43 3.38 -1.37
N VAL A 66 6.27 2.51 -0.83
CA VAL A 66 6.58 2.47 0.60
C VAL A 66 8.07 2.62 0.79
N GLN A 67 8.46 3.44 1.77
CA GLN A 67 9.85 3.68 2.10
C GLN A 67 10.12 3.32 3.56
N LEU A 68 11.23 2.62 3.80
CA LEU A 68 11.78 2.31 5.11
C LEU A 68 13.20 2.86 5.17
N THR A 69 13.46 3.75 6.12
CA THR A 69 14.78 4.30 6.42
C THR A 69 15.23 3.84 7.79
N LEU A 70 16.42 3.26 7.87
CA LEU A 70 17.09 2.93 9.12
C LEU A 70 18.12 4.00 9.44
N PHE A 71 18.24 4.37 10.71
CA PHE A 71 19.22 5.35 11.20
C PHE A 71 20.11 4.69 12.24
N TRP A 72 21.41 4.90 12.12
CA TRP A 72 22.41 4.48 13.11
C TRP A 72 23.51 5.52 13.24
N ALA A 73 24.38 5.40 14.25
CA ALA A 73 25.50 6.32 14.48
C ALA A 73 26.40 6.61 13.25
N GLY A 74 26.45 5.69 12.28
CA GLY A 74 27.26 5.80 11.06
C GLY A 74 26.51 6.36 9.84
N GLY A 75 25.21 6.65 9.94
CA GLY A 75 24.42 7.22 8.85
C GLY A 75 23.00 6.67 8.76
N GLU A 76 22.46 6.68 7.54
CA GLU A 76 21.13 6.17 7.23
C GLU A 76 21.15 5.31 5.96
N GLU A 77 20.26 4.33 5.88
CA GLU A 77 20.07 3.47 4.71
C GLU A 77 18.58 3.35 4.44
N THR A 78 18.20 3.51 3.17
CA THR A 78 16.81 3.62 2.76
C THR A 78 16.47 2.55 1.73
N LEU A 79 15.38 1.83 1.98
CA LEU A 79 14.71 0.96 1.01
C LEU A 79 13.44 1.65 0.52
N ALA A 80 13.29 1.81 -0.79
CA ALA A 80 12.07 2.31 -1.41
C ALA A 80 11.52 1.26 -2.38
N GLN A 81 10.27 0.85 -2.16
CA GLN A 81 9.57 -0.10 -3.03
C GLN A 81 8.40 0.63 -3.71
N SER A 82 8.53 0.86 -5.01
CA SER A 82 7.65 1.75 -5.79
C SER A 82 6.22 1.24 -6.00
N GLN A 83 5.99 -0.08 -5.90
CA GLN A 83 4.67 -0.70 -6.03
C GLN A 83 4.43 -1.68 -4.88
N ALA A 84 4.62 -1.20 -3.65
CA ALA A 84 4.45 -2.04 -2.47
C ALA A 84 2.98 -2.40 -2.25
N ILE A 85 2.05 -1.45 -2.45
CA ILE A 85 0.61 -1.64 -2.24
C ILE A 85 -0.19 -1.22 -3.47
N THR A 86 -1.20 -2.01 -3.85
CA THR A 86 -2.12 -1.71 -4.95
C THR A 86 -3.57 -1.76 -4.46
N VAL A 87 -4.23 -0.61 -4.36
CA VAL A 87 -5.63 -0.52 -4.00
C VAL A 87 -6.48 -0.43 -5.27
N LEU A 88 -7.36 -1.41 -5.46
CA LEU A 88 -8.21 -1.56 -6.64
C LEU A 88 -9.41 -0.62 -6.56
N GLU A 89 -9.84 -0.12 -7.71
CA GLU A 89 -11.09 0.63 -7.81
C GLU A 89 -12.29 -0.25 -7.48
N ARG A 90 -13.32 0.34 -6.87
CA ARG A 90 -14.58 -0.37 -6.66
C ARG A 90 -15.29 -0.52 -8.01
N PRO A 91 -15.92 -1.67 -8.28
CA PRO A 91 -16.79 -1.82 -9.44
C PRO A 91 -17.91 -0.79 -9.35
N GLN A 92 -18.10 -0.02 -10.43
CA GLN A 92 -19.18 0.94 -10.56
C GLN A 92 -20.29 0.29 -11.40
N PRO A 93 -21.36 -0.23 -10.79
CA PRO A 93 -22.46 -0.79 -11.56
C PRO A 93 -23.21 0.34 -12.28
N ALA A 94 -23.40 0.18 -13.59
CA ALA A 94 -24.23 1.09 -14.38
C ALA A 94 -25.01 0.29 -15.44
N PHE A 95 -26.23 0.75 -15.72
CA PHE A 95 -27.06 0.22 -16.79
C PHE A 95 -27.85 1.35 -17.44
N THR A 96 -28.12 1.21 -18.72
CA THR A 96 -29.06 2.05 -19.46
C THR A 96 -30.18 1.19 -20.01
N PHE A 97 -31.30 1.83 -20.32
CA PHE A 97 -32.38 1.20 -21.05
C PHE A 97 -32.86 2.13 -22.16
N GLU A 98 -33.20 1.55 -23.30
CA GLU A 98 -33.86 2.24 -24.41
C GLU A 98 -35.19 1.57 -24.70
N LEU A 99 -36.19 2.39 -25.03
CA LEU A 99 -37.53 1.94 -25.40
C LEU A 99 -37.73 2.18 -26.89
N ASP A 100 -38.02 1.11 -27.63
CA ASP A 100 -38.47 1.16 -29.02
C ASP A 100 -39.81 0.42 -29.14
N GLY A 101 -40.91 1.18 -29.06
CA GLY A 101 -42.27 0.64 -29.02
C GLY A 101 -42.55 -0.16 -27.74
N LEU A 102 -42.81 -1.47 -27.89
CA LEU A 102 -43.00 -2.42 -26.77
C LEU A 102 -41.69 -3.15 -26.38
N THR A 103 -40.58 -2.81 -27.03
CA THR A 103 -39.28 -3.43 -26.80
C THR A 103 -38.48 -2.56 -25.85
N ALA A 104 -38.04 -3.13 -24.72
CA ALA A 104 -37.06 -2.53 -23.84
C ALA A 104 -35.71 -3.22 -24.04
N THR A 105 -34.70 -2.46 -24.47
CA THR A 105 -33.32 -2.94 -24.53
C THR A 105 -32.58 -2.46 -23.29
N PHE A 106 -31.90 -3.37 -22.60
CA PHE A 106 -31.03 -3.03 -21.48
C PHE A 106 -29.57 -3.16 -21.91
N THR A 107 -28.77 -2.16 -21.62
CA THR A 107 -27.31 -2.18 -21.85
C THR A 107 -26.61 -2.08 -20.51
N ASN A 108 -25.76 -3.06 -20.19
CA ASN A 108 -24.88 -2.95 -19.04
C ASN A 108 -23.70 -2.04 -19.38
N LEU A 109 -23.47 -1.03 -18.55
CA LEU A 109 -22.37 -0.06 -18.65
C LEU A 109 -21.46 -0.11 -17.41
N SER A 110 -21.46 -1.23 -16.68
CA SER A 110 -20.64 -1.36 -15.46
C SER A 110 -19.16 -1.12 -15.78
N ALA A 111 -18.47 -0.37 -14.91
CA ALA A 111 -17.02 -0.12 -15.01
C ALA A 111 -16.29 -0.83 -13.85
N ASN A 112 -15.01 -1.14 -14.05
CA ASN A 112 -14.13 -1.76 -13.05
C ASN A 112 -14.66 -3.10 -12.49
N ALA A 113 -15.39 -3.85 -13.33
CA ALA A 113 -15.99 -5.16 -13.04
C ALA A 113 -15.06 -6.33 -13.41
#